data_AF-A0A9W6T6P3-F1
#
_entry.id   AF-A0A9W6T6P3-F1
#
_cell.length_a   1.000
_cell.length_b   1.000
_cell.length_c   1.000
_cell.angle_alpha   90.00
_cell.angle_beta   90.00
_cell.angle_gamma   90.00
#
_symmetry.space_group_name_H-M   'P 1'
#
loop_
_entity.id
_entity.type
_entity.pdbx_description
1 polymer ?
#
loop_
_entity_poly.entity_id
_entity_poly.type
_entity_poly.pdbx_seq_one_letter_code
_entity_poly.pdbx_strand_id
1 'polypeptide(L)'
;MLSVARSTSSISSTSTRCLAIETKRFFSSTINCNSIFSLNRNVEGKDAASKMKSKYHIIDHEYDCVVVGAGGAGLRAAFGLSEKGYKVACVSKLFPTRSHTVAAQGGINAALGNMHADNWKWHMYDTVKGSDWLGDQDAIHYMTKEAPDSIIELEHYGLPFSRNKEGKIYQRAFGGQSINYGKGGQAYRTCAVADRTGHALLHTLWNNS
;
A
#
# COMPACT_ATOMS: atom_id res chain seq x y z
N MET A 1 -10.52 -60.70 -6.00
CA MET A 1 -11.85 -61.32 -5.83
C MET A 1 -12.59 -60.42 -4.84
N LEU A 2 -13.53 -59.54 -5.19
CA LEU A 2 -14.62 -59.59 -6.15
C LEU A 2 -14.65 -58.38 -7.11
N SER A 3 -15.23 -58.62 -8.28
CA SER A 3 -15.65 -57.68 -9.33
C SER A 3 -17.18 -57.66 -9.33
N VAL A 4 -17.84 -56.50 -9.48
CA VAL A 4 -19.17 -56.37 -10.12
C VAL A 4 -19.26 -55.03 -10.87
N ALA A 5 -19.93 -55.06 -12.01
CA ALA A 5 -19.84 -54.15 -13.15
C ALA A 5 -21.04 -53.19 -13.37
N ARG A 6 -20.78 -52.16 -14.19
CA ARG A 6 -21.65 -51.41 -15.15
C ARG A 6 -22.92 -50.68 -14.68
N SER A 7 -23.03 -49.40 -15.08
CA SER A 7 -23.97 -48.98 -16.15
C SER A 7 -23.69 -47.56 -16.67
N THR A 8 -23.87 -47.36 -17.97
CA THR A 8 -23.86 -46.09 -18.69
C THR A 8 -25.29 -45.61 -18.91
N SER A 9 -25.59 -44.33 -18.74
CA SER A 9 -26.62 -43.64 -19.55
C SER A 9 -26.47 -42.11 -19.47
N SER A 10 -26.66 -41.48 -20.63
CA SER A 10 -26.64 -40.05 -20.95
C SER A 10 -28.03 -39.41 -20.80
N ILE A 11 -28.11 -38.14 -20.33
CA ILE A 11 -29.20 -37.15 -20.52
C ILE A 11 -28.62 -35.79 -20.05
N SER A 12 -28.22 -34.90 -20.95
CA SER A 12 -28.96 -33.77 -21.56
C SER A 12 -29.08 -32.50 -20.70
N SER A 13 -28.75 -31.38 -21.35
CA SER A 13 -28.60 -30.02 -20.85
C SER A 13 -29.91 -29.39 -20.35
N THR A 14 -29.87 -28.69 -19.21
CA THR A 14 -30.83 -27.61 -18.93
C THR A 14 -30.08 -26.36 -18.48
N SER A 15 -30.23 -25.31 -19.27
CA SER A 15 -29.62 -23.99 -19.12
C SER A 15 -30.34 -23.19 -18.03
N THR A 16 -29.62 -22.80 -16.98
CA THR A 16 -30.06 -21.73 -16.08
C THR A 16 -29.27 -20.48 -16.45
N ARG A 17 -29.92 -19.58 -17.19
CA ARG A 17 -29.39 -18.25 -17.55
C ARG A 17 -29.28 -17.39 -16.29
N CYS A 18 -28.08 -17.21 -15.77
CA CYS A 18 -27.76 -16.07 -14.92
C CYS A 18 -27.39 -14.92 -15.87
N LEU A 19 -28.16 -13.84 -15.86
CA LEU A 19 -27.91 -12.63 -16.64
C LEU A 19 -26.58 -12.00 -16.19
N ALA A 20 -25.50 -12.30 -16.91
CA ALA A 20 -24.26 -11.55 -16.84
C ALA A 20 -24.54 -10.18 -17.46
N ILE A 21 -24.64 -9.16 -16.61
CA ILE A 21 -24.58 -7.76 -17.05
C ILE A 21 -23.18 -7.56 -17.61
N GLU A 22 -23.09 -7.60 -18.93
CA GLU A 22 -21.87 -7.38 -19.69
C GLU A 22 -21.53 -5.89 -19.64
N THR A 23 -20.94 -5.42 -18.54
CA THR A 23 -20.31 -4.10 -18.51
C THR A 23 -19.10 -4.14 -19.43
N LYS A 24 -19.29 -3.73 -20.69
CA LYS A 24 -18.19 -3.37 -21.60
C LYS A 24 -17.34 -2.31 -20.91
N ARG A 25 -16.25 -2.73 -20.26
CA ARG A 25 -15.18 -1.83 -19.81
C ARG A 25 -14.58 -1.24 -21.09
N PHE A 26 -14.80 0.05 -21.31
CA PHE A 26 -14.12 0.82 -22.34
C PHE A 26 -12.62 0.79 -22.00
N PHE A 27 -11.87 -0.10 -22.65
CA PHE A 27 -10.43 -0.15 -22.52
C PHE A 27 -9.85 1.17 -23.03
N SER A 28 -9.01 1.79 -22.19
CA SER A 28 -8.12 2.87 -22.60
C SER A 28 -7.27 2.39 -23.76
N SER A 29 -7.44 3.00 -24.93
CA SER A 29 -6.50 2.88 -26.05
C SER A 29 -5.26 3.71 -25.75
N THR A 30 -4.46 3.30 -24.78
CA THR A 30 -3.21 4.00 -24.49
C THR A 30 -2.22 3.69 -25.60
N ILE A 31 -1.88 4.70 -26.41
CA ILE A 31 -0.83 4.61 -27.42
C ILE A 31 0.47 4.25 -26.70
N ASN A 32 1.16 3.21 -27.19
CA ASN A 32 2.42 2.72 -26.64
C ASN A 32 3.49 3.83 -26.72
N CYS A 33 3.79 4.47 -25.59
CA CYS A 33 4.77 5.55 -25.49
C CYS A 33 6.18 4.94 -25.37
N ASN A 34 6.85 4.75 -26.51
CA ASN A 34 8.20 4.17 -26.62
C ASN A 34 9.34 5.21 -26.48
N SER A 35 9.24 6.20 -25.58
CA SER A 35 10.35 7.14 -25.35
C SER A 35 11.05 6.86 -24.02
N ILE A 36 12.24 6.26 -24.08
CA ILE A 36 13.17 6.09 -22.96
C ILE A 36 14.28 7.14 -23.13
N PHE A 37 14.47 8.01 -22.14
CA PHE A 37 15.62 8.92 -22.13
C PHE A 37 16.84 8.19 -21.56
N SER A 38 17.84 7.92 -22.42
CA SER A 38 19.16 7.43 -22.04
C SER A 38 20.20 8.53 -22.27
N LEU A 39 21.01 8.84 -21.24
CA LEU A 39 22.09 9.82 -21.29
C LEU A 39 23.27 9.39 -22.19
N ASN A 40 23.28 8.17 -22.72
CA ASN A 40 24.29 7.72 -23.68
C ASN A 40 23.67 6.85 -24.78
N ARG A 41 23.75 7.38 -26.01
CA ARG A 41 23.38 6.83 -27.31
C ARG A 41 21.89 6.69 -27.61
N ASN A 42 21.50 7.28 -28.74
CA ASN A 42 20.23 7.09 -29.44
C ASN A 42 20.03 5.59 -29.73
N VAL A 43 19.26 4.92 -28.89
CA VAL A 43 18.69 3.62 -29.20
C VAL A 43 17.20 3.88 -29.38
N GLU A 44 16.70 3.74 -30.60
CA GLU A 44 15.26 3.76 -30.83
C GLU A 44 14.65 2.56 -30.09
N GLY A 45 13.56 2.77 -29.34
CA GLY A 45 12.96 1.73 -28.48
C GLY A 45 12.58 0.43 -29.22
N LYS A 46 12.43 0.50 -30.55
CA LYS A 46 12.16 -0.64 -31.43
C LYS A 46 13.36 -1.58 -31.58
N ASP A 47 14.57 -1.02 -31.61
CA ASP A 47 15.82 -1.77 -31.83
C ASP A 47 16.33 -2.43 -30.54
N ALA A 48 16.07 -1.83 -29.38
CA ALA A 48 16.39 -2.45 -28.09
C ALA A 48 15.59 -3.74 -27.87
N ALA A 49 14.29 -3.71 -28.16
CA ALA A 49 13.41 -4.85 -27.97
C ALA A 49 13.73 -6.02 -28.92
N SER A 50 14.06 -5.73 -30.18
CA SER A 50 14.41 -6.78 -31.17
C SER A 50 15.72 -7.49 -30.83
N LYS A 51 16.75 -6.73 -30.40
CA LYS A 51 18.04 -7.27 -29.95
C LYS A 51 17.95 -8.05 -28.64
N MET A 52 17.04 -7.65 -27.75
CA MET A 52 16.78 -8.36 -26.50
C MET A 52 16.05 -9.69 -26.74
N LYS A 53 15.07 -9.73 -27.65
CA LYS A 53 14.35 -10.97 -28.01
C LYS A 53 15.26 -12.06 -28.58
N SER A 54 16.31 -11.69 -29.31
CA SER A 54 17.24 -12.67 -29.88
C SER A 54 18.21 -13.26 -28.85
N LYS A 55 18.38 -12.63 -27.68
CA LYS A 55 19.34 -13.05 -26.65
C LYS A 55 18.70 -13.58 -25.36
N TYR A 56 17.48 -13.13 -25.04
CA TYR A 56 16.74 -13.54 -23.83
C TYR A 56 15.30 -13.90 -24.19
N HIS A 57 14.77 -14.92 -23.53
CA HIS A 57 13.35 -15.25 -23.61
C HIS A 57 12.54 -14.18 -22.86
N ILE A 58 11.70 -13.44 -23.58
CA ILE A 58 10.85 -12.39 -23.02
C ILE A 58 9.45 -12.96 -22.81
N ILE A 59 8.90 -12.74 -21.62
CA ILE A 59 7.52 -13.11 -21.25
C ILE A 59 6.74 -11.81 -21.04
N ASP A 60 5.66 -11.64 -21.79
CA ASP A 60 4.79 -10.48 -21.71
C ASP A 60 3.56 -10.80 -20.83
N HIS A 61 3.15 -9.85 -20.00
CA HIS A 61 1.99 -9.96 -19.12
C HIS A 61 1.13 -8.69 -19.18
N GLU A 62 -0.19 -8.84 -19.06
CA GLU A 62 -1.15 -7.73 -19.08
C GLU A 62 -1.91 -7.61 -17.76
N TYR A 63 -1.91 -6.41 -17.20
CA TYR A 63 -2.54 -6.03 -15.92
C TYR A 63 -3.09 -4.60 -16.03
N ASP A 64 -4.08 -4.26 -15.20
CA ASP A 64 -4.63 -2.90 -15.14
C ASP A 64 -3.63 -1.95 -14.46
N CYS A 65 -2.91 -2.45 -13.45
CA CYS A 65 -1.92 -1.71 -12.68
C CYS A 65 -0.72 -2.59 -12.34
N VAL A 66 0.48 -2.01 -12.34
CA VAL A 66 1.71 -2.67 -11.86
C VAL A 66 2.29 -1.85 -10.71
N VAL A 67 2.43 -2.47 -9.54
CA VAL A 67 3.07 -1.88 -8.35
C VAL A 67 4.47 -2.47 -8.23
N VAL A 68 5.49 -1.62 -8.25
CA VAL A 68 6.89 -2.04 -8.12
C VAL A 68 7.37 -1.76 -6.69
N GLY A 69 7.59 -2.84 -5.93
CA GLY A 69 7.99 -2.83 -4.53
C GLY A 69 6.87 -3.31 -3.61
N ALA A 70 7.21 -4.20 -2.68
CA ALA A 70 6.27 -4.77 -1.70
C ALA A 70 6.62 -4.39 -0.24
N GLY A 71 7.00 -3.12 -0.04
CA GLY A 71 7.08 -2.50 1.29
C GLY A 71 5.72 -2.00 1.76
N GLY A 72 5.67 -1.25 2.86
CA GLY A 72 4.39 -0.75 3.42
C GLY A 72 3.54 0.03 2.41
N ALA A 73 4.17 0.96 1.67
CA ALA A 73 3.47 1.76 0.65
C ALA A 73 2.98 0.90 -0.52
N GLY A 74 3.83 0.02 -1.05
CA GLY A 74 3.50 -0.82 -2.19
C GLY A 74 2.41 -1.83 -1.88
N LEU A 75 2.46 -2.48 -0.71
CA LEU A 75 1.40 -3.39 -0.27
C LEU A 75 0.07 -2.65 -0.05
N ARG A 76 0.08 -1.49 0.63
CA ARG A 76 -1.14 -0.70 0.83
C ARG A 76 -1.77 -0.24 -0.49
N ALA A 77 -0.94 0.15 -1.47
CA ALA A 77 -1.38 0.55 -2.80
C ALA A 77 -1.93 -0.65 -3.61
N ALA A 78 -1.21 -1.78 -3.62
CA ALA A 78 -1.63 -2.98 -4.34
C ALA A 78 -2.96 -3.52 -3.79
N PHE A 79 -3.08 -3.59 -2.46
CA PHE A 79 -4.30 -3.98 -1.78
C PHE A 79 -5.46 -3.02 -2.10
N GLY A 80 -5.26 -1.70 -1.96
CA GLY A 80 -6.31 -0.71 -2.23
C GLY A 80 -6.76 -0.65 -3.70
N LEU A 81 -5.89 -1.00 -4.65
CA LEU A 81 -6.26 -1.16 -6.06
C LEU A 81 -7.03 -2.47 -6.28
N SER A 82 -6.62 -3.56 -5.64
CA SER A 82 -7.30 -4.86 -5.69
C SER A 82 -8.71 -4.79 -5.11
N GLU A 83 -8.90 -4.11 -3.98
CA GLU A 83 -10.22 -3.88 -3.35
C GLU A 83 -11.19 -3.15 -4.27
N LYS A 84 -10.68 -2.28 -5.15
CA LYS A 84 -11.47 -1.56 -6.16
C LYS A 84 -11.75 -2.38 -7.42
N GLY A 85 -11.31 -3.65 -7.47
CA GLY A 85 -11.59 -4.59 -8.56
C GLY A 85 -10.65 -4.47 -9.76
N TYR A 86 -9.47 -3.84 -9.59
CA TYR A 86 -8.42 -3.80 -10.61
C TYR A 86 -7.55 -5.06 -10.56
N LYS A 87 -7.10 -5.51 -11.73
CA LYS A 87 -6.10 -6.59 -11.84
C LYS A 87 -4.71 -6.00 -11.62
N VAL A 88 -4.12 -6.25 -10.44
CA VAL A 88 -2.85 -5.65 -10.03
C VAL A 88 -1.71 -6.68 -10.03
N ALA A 89 -0.57 -6.32 -10.60
CA ALA A 89 0.68 -7.06 -10.41
C ALA A 89 1.56 -6.35 -9.38
N CYS A 90 1.88 -7.00 -8.26
CA CYS A 90 2.85 -6.50 -7.29
C CYS A 90 4.19 -7.20 -7.51
N VAL A 91 5.19 -6.47 -7.99
CA VAL A 91 6.51 -7.00 -8.34
C VAL A 91 7.52 -6.52 -7.31
N SER A 92 8.18 -7.45 -6.62
CA SER A 92 9.22 -7.13 -5.65
C SER A 92 10.44 -8.00 -5.84
N LYS A 93 11.62 -7.38 -5.74
CA LYS A 93 12.91 -8.09 -5.75
C LYS A 93 13.10 -8.98 -4.51
N LEU A 94 12.54 -8.54 -3.39
CA LEU A 94 12.64 -9.22 -2.11
C LEU A 94 11.28 -9.83 -1.74
N PHE A 95 11.32 -10.88 -0.93
CA PHE A 95 10.10 -11.35 -0.28
C PHE A 95 9.48 -10.19 0.53
N PRO A 96 8.17 -9.92 0.46
CA PRO A 96 7.57 -8.68 0.96
C PRO A 96 7.91 -8.32 2.40
N THR A 97 7.93 -9.30 3.32
CA THR A 97 8.26 -9.07 4.73
C THR A 97 9.75 -8.77 5.01
N ARG A 98 10.60 -8.86 3.98
CA ARG A 98 12.03 -8.47 4.03
C ARG A 98 12.28 -7.04 3.53
N SER A 99 11.24 -6.30 3.16
CA SER A 99 11.35 -4.88 2.80
C SER A 99 11.81 -4.04 3.99
N HIS A 100 12.54 -2.96 3.74
CA HIS A 100 13.14 -2.13 4.81
C HIS A 100 12.11 -1.50 5.77
N THR A 101 10.82 -1.42 5.38
CA THR A 101 9.72 -1.09 6.29
C THR A 101 9.73 -1.95 7.56
N VAL A 102 10.18 -3.21 7.50
CA VAL A 102 10.27 -4.12 8.65
C VAL A 102 11.17 -3.60 9.77
N ALA A 103 12.18 -2.79 9.41
CA ALA A 103 13.17 -2.27 10.34
C ALA A 103 12.72 -0.96 11.03
N ALA A 104 11.55 -0.39 10.66
CA ALA A 104 11.06 0.81 11.32
C ALA A 104 10.65 0.50 12.78
N GLN A 105 11.11 1.33 13.72
CA GLN A 105 10.89 1.13 15.15
C GLN A 105 9.98 2.21 15.75
N GLY A 106 10.30 3.48 15.43
CA GLY A 106 9.72 4.71 15.98
C GLY A 106 8.20 4.71 16.15
N GLY A 107 7.47 4.31 15.12
CA GLY A 107 6.02 4.38 15.11
C GLY A 107 5.53 5.24 13.95
N ILE A 108 4.24 5.57 13.99
CA ILE A 108 3.57 6.33 12.94
C ILE A 108 2.78 7.47 13.59
N ASN A 109 2.93 8.68 13.05
CA ASN A 109 2.33 9.87 13.66
C ASN A 109 0.87 10.02 13.23
N ALA A 110 -0.03 10.18 14.19
CA ALA A 110 -1.42 10.56 13.95
C ALA A 110 -1.97 11.34 15.14
N ALA A 111 -2.70 12.42 14.87
CA ALA A 111 -3.32 13.25 15.90
C ALA A 111 -4.62 12.61 16.43
N LEU A 112 -4.53 11.42 17.04
CA LEU A 112 -5.66 10.69 17.62
C LEU A 112 -6.17 11.33 18.92
N GLY A 113 -5.30 12.03 19.64
CA GLY A 113 -5.64 12.65 20.92
C GLY A 113 -5.82 11.67 22.08
N ASN A 114 -5.16 10.50 22.04
CA ASN A 114 -5.34 9.44 23.04
C ASN A 114 -4.53 9.66 24.33
N MET A 115 -3.50 10.52 24.29
CA MET A 115 -2.62 10.84 25.43
C MET A 115 -2.85 12.25 25.99
N HIS A 116 -3.23 13.18 25.11
CA HIS A 116 -3.64 14.55 25.40
C HIS A 116 -4.51 15.03 24.25
N ALA A 117 -5.25 16.13 24.42
CA ALA A 117 -5.96 16.76 23.30
C ALA A 117 -4.96 17.15 22.21
N ASP A 118 -5.16 16.69 20.97
CA ASP A 118 -4.27 16.97 19.84
C ASP A 118 -5.09 17.49 18.64
N ASN A 119 -4.41 18.09 17.67
CA ASN A 119 -5.03 18.60 16.45
C ASN A 119 -4.13 18.31 15.25
N TRP A 120 -4.70 17.80 14.16
CA TRP A 120 -3.97 17.55 12.92
C TRP A 120 -3.29 18.80 12.37
N LYS A 121 -3.83 20.01 12.64
CA LYS A 121 -3.19 21.28 12.27
C LYS A 121 -1.88 21.54 13.02
N TRP A 122 -1.75 21.06 14.25
CA TRP A 122 -0.49 21.15 15.00
C TRP A 122 0.53 20.19 14.42
N HIS A 123 0.10 18.98 14.03
CA HIS A 123 0.93 18.05 13.28
C HIS A 123 1.39 18.66 11.94
N MET A 124 0.50 19.30 11.19
CA MET A 124 0.83 20.03 9.96
C MET A 124 1.90 21.09 10.20
N TYR A 125 1.72 21.93 11.23
CA TYR A 125 2.69 22.96 11.59
C TYR A 125 4.07 22.39 11.88
N ASP A 126 4.14 21.33 12.68
CA ASP A 126 5.40 20.66 13.01
C ASP A 126 6.06 20.07 11.75
N THR A 127 5.28 19.52 10.83
CA THR A 127 5.80 18.98 9.57
C THR A 127 6.32 20.08 8.64
N VAL A 128 5.58 21.19 8.47
CA VAL A 128 6.02 22.33 7.65
C VAL A 128 7.31 22.93 8.22
N LYS A 129 7.33 23.19 9.53
CA LYS A 129 8.53 23.69 10.22
C LYS A 129 9.69 22.70 10.14
N GLY A 130 9.43 21.42 10.33
CA GLY A 130 10.45 20.35 10.26
C GLY A 130 11.01 20.14 8.86
N SER A 131 10.23 20.45 7.82
CA SER A 131 10.69 20.46 6.42
C SER A 131 11.50 21.71 6.05
N ASP A 132 11.75 22.62 7.01
CA ASP A 132 12.40 23.91 6.79
C ASP A 132 11.70 24.74 5.69
N TRP A 133 10.35 24.68 5.69
CA TRP A 133 9.47 25.31 4.69
C TRP A 133 9.68 24.87 3.23
N LEU A 134 10.48 23.84 2.99
CA LEU A 134 10.71 23.27 1.65
C LEU A 134 9.64 22.26 1.25
N GLY A 135 8.84 21.75 2.20
CA GLY A 135 7.79 20.78 1.94
C GLY A 135 6.53 21.40 1.33
N ASP A 136 5.97 20.70 0.35
CA ASP A 136 4.70 21.09 -0.30
C ASP A 136 3.54 21.02 0.71
N GLN A 137 2.97 22.18 1.03
CA GLN A 137 2.02 22.30 2.13
C GLN A 137 0.66 21.66 1.85
N ASP A 138 0.26 21.54 0.58
CA ASP A 138 -0.93 20.82 0.15
C ASP A 138 -0.80 19.32 0.41
N ALA A 139 0.35 18.73 0.08
CA ALA A 139 0.67 17.35 0.38
C ALA A 139 0.77 17.09 1.90
N ILE A 140 1.42 18.00 2.64
CA ILE A 140 1.53 17.90 4.10
C ILE A 140 0.14 18.02 4.76
N HIS A 141 -0.71 18.94 4.29
CA HIS A 141 -2.08 19.09 4.77
C HIS A 141 -2.84 17.77 4.57
N TYR A 142 -2.83 17.20 3.36
CA TYR A 142 -3.50 15.93 3.10
C TYR A 142 -2.98 14.82 4.03
N MET A 143 -1.65 14.63 4.08
CA MET A 143 -1.02 13.61 4.91
C MET A 143 -1.41 13.71 6.39
N THR A 144 -1.35 14.92 6.96
CA THR A 144 -1.59 15.10 8.40
C THR A 144 -3.06 15.03 8.78
N LYS A 145 -3.95 15.45 7.88
CA LYS A 145 -5.41 15.36 8.05
C LYS A 145 -5.91 13.92 7.95
N GLU A 146 -5.40 13.13 7.00
CA GLU A 146 -5.81 11.73 6.79
C GLU A 146 -5.11 10.74 7.74
N ALA A 147 -4.07 11.17 8.46
CA ALA A 147 -3.30 10.30 9.36
C ALA A 147 -4.14 9.59 10.44
N PRO A 148 -5.10 10.24 11.14
CA PRO A 148 -5.97 9.57 12.11
C PRO A 148 -6.75 8.39 11.51
N ASP A 149 -7.44 8.64 10.39
CA ASP A 149 -8.28 7.63 9.75
C ASP A 149 -7.43 6.47 9.19
N SER A 150 -6.26 6.80 8.63
CA SER A 150 -5.30 5.79 8.14
C SER A 150 -4.78 4.88 9.26
N ILE A 151 -4.57 5.41 10.47
CA ILE A 151 -4.10 4.61 11.61
C ILE A 151 -5.22 3.74 12.17
N ILE A 152 -6.44 4.26 12.23
CA ILE A 152 -7.62 3.48 12.64
C ILE A 152 -7.88 2.34 11.65
N GLU A 153 -7.71 2.59 10.35
CA GLU A 153 -7.76 1.55 9.32
C GLU A 153 -6.74 0.42 9.59
N LEU A 154 -5.48 0.79 9.87
CA LEU A 154 -4.44 -0.19 10.18
C LEU A 154 -4.77 -1.00 11.45
N GLU A 155 -5.35 -0.36 12.47
CA GLU A 155 -5.82 -1.06 13.66
C GLU A 155 -6.92 -2.08 13.32
N HIS A 156 -7.87 -1.72 12.46
CA HIS A 156 -8.92 -2.64 11.99
C HIS A 156 -8.39 -3.81 11.15
N TYR A 157 -7.29 -3.63 10.42
CA TYR A 157 -6.58 -4.74 9.76
C TYR A 157 -5.85 -5.68 10.75
N GLY A 158 -5.91 -5.37 12.05
CA GLY A 158 -5.32 -6.19 13.10
C GLY A 158 -3.89 -5.80 13.46
N LEU A 159 -3.47 -4.55 13.16
CA LEU A 159 -2.15 -4.08 13.59
C LEU A 159 -2.11 -3.99 15.13
N PRO A 160 -1.21 -4.71 15.81
CA PRO A 160 -1.23 -4.85 17.27
C PRO A 160 -0.60 -3.64 17.98
N PHE A 161 -1.20 -2.47 17.86
CA PHE A 161 -0.76 -1.27 18.59
C PHE A 161 -0.68 -1.51 20.10
N SER A 162 0.37 -0.97 20.72
CA SER A 162 0.43 -0.91 22.19
C SER A 162 -0.76 -0.12 22.72
N ARG A 163 -1.21 -0.44 23.93
CA ARG A 163 -2.43 0.15 24.52
C ARG A 163 -2.10 1.05 25.71
N ASN A 164 -2.86 2.14 25.86
CA ASN A 164 -2.85 2.94 27.07
C ASN A 164 -3.76 2.31 28.14
N LYS A 165 -3.85 2.94 29.33
CA LYS A 165 -4.69 2.44 30.45
C LYS A 165 -6.18 2.37 30.11
N GLU A 166 -6.63 3.11 29.10
CA GLU A 166 -8.03 3.16 28.63
C GLU A 166 -8.30 2.15 27.50
N GLY A 167 -7.31 1.37 27.07
CA GLY A 167 -7.44 0.43 25.94
C GLY A 167 -7.34 1.07 24.56
N LYS A 168 -7.08 2.38 24.46
CA LYS A 168 -6.84 3.08 23.19
C LYS A 168 -5.39 2.90 22.72
N ILE A 169 -5.11 3.23 21.46
CA ILE A 169 -3.75 3.21 20.90
C ILE A 169 -2.83 4.10 21.75
N TYR A 170 -1.77 3.51 22.27
CA TYR A 170 -0.69 4.20 22.97
C TYR A 170 0.09 5.09 22.00
N GLN A 171 0.35 6.33 22.44
CA GLN A 171 1.15 7.29 21.69
C GLN A 171 2.33 7.74 22.55
N ARG A 172 3.53 7.81 21.94
CA ARG A 172 4.74 8.28 22.60
C ARG A 172 5.19 9.64 22.07
N ALA A 173 6.04 10.30 22.83
CA ALA A 173 6.74 11.50 22.39
C ALA A 173 7.77 11.14 21.31
N PHE A 174 7.95 12.04 20.35
CA PHE A 174 8.98 11.95 19.33
C PHE A 174 9.55 13.34 19.03
N GLY A 175 10.76 13.37 18.45
CA GLY A 175 11.45 14.63 18.15
C GLY A 175 10.64 15.52 17.20
N GLY A 176 10.66 16.83 17.45
CA GLY A 176 10.03 17.83 16.58
C GLY A 176 8.50 17.89 16.66
N GLN A 177 7.88 17.30 17.68
CA GLN A 177 6.43 17.30 17.87
C GLN A 177 6.00 18.22 19.00
N SER A 178 5.10 19.16 18.71
CA SER A 178 4.64 20.18 19.64
C SER A 178 3.11 20.34 19.68
N ILE A 179 2.62 20.91 20.78
CA ILE A 179 1.21 21.30 20.95
C ILE A 179 1.09 22.80 20.66
N ASN A 180 -0.08 23.28 20.22
CA ASN A 180 -0.38 24.71 20.04
C ASN A 180 0.61 25.44 19.13
N TYR A 181 0.90 24.89 17.94
CA TYR A 181 1.79 25.50 16.95
C TYR A 181 3.19 25.86 17.52
N GLY A 182 3.81 24.94 18.27
CA GLY A 182 5.14 25.15 18.86
C GLY A 182 5.17 25.78 20.24
N LYS A 183 4.02 26.18 20.81
CA LYS A 183 3.96 26.96 22.06
C LYS A 183 3.55 26.16 23.28
N GLY A 184 2.99 24.96 23.08
CA GLY A 184 2.39 24.13 24.13
C GLY A 184 3.29 23.02 24.68
N GLY A 185 4.58 23.02 24.37
CA GLY A 185 5.51 21.96 24.78
C GLY A 185 5.40 20.71 23.91
N GLN A 186 5.93 19.59 24.42
CA GLN A 186 6.07 18.31 23.72
C GLN A 186 4.70 17.63 23.48
N ALA A 187 4.46 17.17 22.25
CA ALA A 187 3.31 16.33 21.92
C ALA A 187 3.63 14.83 21.97
N TYR A 188 2.58 14.02 22.12
CA TYR A 188 2.59 12.56 22.19
C TYR A 188 1.65 12.01 21.12
N ARG A 189 2.11 11.96 19.87
CA ARG A 189 1.27 11.55 18.72
C ARG A 189 1.83 10.39 17.90
N THR A 190 2.96 9.82 18.30
CA THR A 190 3.56 8.68 17.60
C THR A 190 2.95 7.38 18.13
N CYS A 191 2.05 6.79 17.33
CA CYS A 191 1.44 5.50 17.59
C CYS A 191 2.49 4.39 17.42
N ALA A 192 2.63 3.51 18.40
CA ALA A 192 3.72 2.53 18.41
C ALA A 192 3.27 1.12 18.75
N VAL A 193 4.00 0.14 18.22
CA VAL A 193 3.99 -1.26 18.67
C VAL A 193 5.32 -1.50 19.36
N ALA A 194 5.40 -1.19 20.65
CA ALA A 194 6.66 -1.16 21.39
C ALA A 194 7.77 -0.44 20.59
N ASP A 195 8.81 -1.15 20.19
CA ASP A 195 9.93 -0.72 19.35
C ASP A 195 9.99 -1.45 18.00
N ARG A 196 8.89 -2.08 17.56
CA ARG A 196 8.81 -2.93 16.35
C ARG A 196 7.65 -2.58 15.44
N THR A 197 7.29 -1.30 15.38
CA THR A 197 6.11 -0.83 14.63
C THR A 197 6.16 -1.21 13.15
N GLY A 198 7.32 -1.11 12.51
CA GLY A 198 7.52 -1.49 11.11
C GLY A 198 7.38 -2.97 10.84
N HIS A 199 7.89 -3.81 11.75
CA HIS A 199 7.71 -5.26 11.68
C HIS A 199 6.23 -5.62 11.75
N ALA A 200 5.52 -5.10 12.76
CA ALA A 200 4.08 -5.33 12.92
C ALA A 200 3.30 -4.84 11.70
N LEU A 201 3.55 -3.62 11.23
CA LEU A 201 2.90 -3.02 10.06
C LEU A 201 3.04 -3.88 8.81
N LEU A 202 4.27 -4.30 8.49
CA LEU A 202 4.54 -5.00 7.25
C LEU A 202 3.93 -6.41 7.25
N HIS A 203 3.95 -7.09 8.41
CA HIS A 203 3.31 -8.40 8.55
C HIS A 203 1.77 -8.29 8.51
N THR A 204 1.18 -7.25 9.11
CA THR A 204 -0.27 -7.00 9.01
C THR A 204 -0.69 -6.74 7.57
N LEU A 205 0.04 -5.90 6.83
CA LEU A 205 -0.30 -5.62 5.43
C LEU A 205 -0.12 -6.83 4.52
N TRP A 206 0.93 -7.63 4.73
CA TRP A 206 1.18 -8.83 3.94
C TRP A 206 0.14 -9.93 4.17
N ASN A 207 -0.31 -10.12 5.41
CA ASN A 207 -1.31 -11.14 5.72
C ASN A 207 -2.69 -10.83 5.14
N ASN A 208 -2.97 -9.55 4.89
CA ASN A 208 -4.24 -9.07 4.33
C ASN A 208 -4.18 -8.78 2.82
N SER A 209 -3.01 -8.91 2.19
CA SER A 209 -2.79 -8.67 0.75
C SER A 209 -2.99 -9.89 -0.14
#